data_AF-A0A2E6DEE6-F1
#
_entry.id   AF-A0A2E6DEE6-F1
#
_cell.length_a   1.000
_cell.length_b   1.000
_cell.length_c   1.000
_cell.angle_alpha   90.00
_cell.angle_beta   90.00
_cell.angle_gamma   90.00
#
_symmetry.space_group_name_H-M   'P 1'
#
loop_
_entity.id
_entity.type
_entity.pdbx_description
1 polymer ?
#
loop_
_entity_poly.entity_id
_entity_poly.type
_entity_poly.pdbx_seq_one_letter_code
_entity_poly.pdbx_strand_id
1 'polypeptide(L)'
;MHVIYRTAPLEEVLRIVEYCRNYNVKSGGIFEVYPDPDEILFMIIVNSCSETDPNHQLRPLGAFYCNYSGPGVITIEDEDPHFDGAESRKRHVAAIKQVIDILLKEGFPGTHISFNDLRTLKA
;
A
#
# COMPACT_ATOMS: atom_id res chain seq x y z
N MET A 1 11.07 3.63 -11.52
CA MET A 1 11.58 2.25 -11.75
C MET A 1 11.00 1.36 -10.66
N HIS A 2 10.57 0.11 -10.91
CA HIS A 2 10.10 -0.75 -9.80
C HIS A 2 11.29 -1.40 -9.10
N VAL A 3 11.27 -1.40 -7.77
CA VAL A 3 12.26 -2.11 -6.93
C VAL A 3 11.58 -3.12 -6.03
N ILE A 4 12.27 -4.24 -5.82
CA ILE A 4 11.85 -5.26 -4.87
C ILE A 4 12.02 -4.69 -3.47
N TYR A 5 10.92 -4.58 -2.72
CA TYR A 5 10.97 -4.14 -1.34
C TYR A 5 11.00 -5.32 -0.37
N ARG A 6 10.11 -6.31 -0.57
CA ARG A 6 10.00 -7.50 0.28
C ARG A 6 9.68 -8.74 -0.55
N THR A 7 10.04 -9.89 0.01
CA THR A 7 9.60 -11.20 -0.45
C THR A 7 8.94 -11.93 0.71
N ALA A 8 7.83 -12.60 0.47
CA ALA A 8 7.11 -13.40 1.45
C ALA A 8 6.53 -14.65 0.77
N PRO A 9 6.14 -15.69 1.52
CA PRO A 9 5.38 -16.80 0.97
C PRO A 9 4.17 -16.30 0.17
N LEU A 10 3.87 -16.93 -0.96
CA LEU A 10 2.77 -16.51 -1.84
C LEU A 10 1.44 -16.37 -1.07
N GLU A 11 1.18 -17.30 -0.16
CA GLU A 11 0.00 -17.30 0.71
C GLU A 11 -0.11 -16.03 1.57
N GLU A 12 1.01 -15.51 2.09
CA GLU A 12 1.02 -14.28 2.86
C GLU A 12 0.77 -13.05 1.98
N VAL A 13 1.33 -13.04 0.77
CA VAL A 13 1.07 -11.96 -0.20
C VAL A 13 -0.39 -11.95 -0.62
N LEU A 14 -0.98 -13.11 -0.91
CA LEU A 14 -2.41 -13.21 -1.23
C LEU A 14 -3.30 -12.83 -0.05
N ARG A 15 -2.89 -13.17 1.19
CA ARG A 15 -3.56 -12.70 2.41
C ARG A 15 -3.56 -11.18 2.50
N ILE A 16 -2.45 -10.52 2.18
CA ILE A 16 -2.37 -9.05 2.16
C ILE A 16 -3.30 -8.47 1.09
N VAL A 17 -3.30 -9.03 -0.12
CA VAL A 17 -4.20 -8.60 -1.20
C VAL A 17 -5.65 -8.68 -0.74
N GLU A 18 -6.02 -9.79 -0.11
CA GLU A 18 -7.37 -10.00 0.39
C GLU A 18 -7.72 -9.06 1.56
N TYR A 19 -6.77 -8.79 2.46
CA TYR A 19 -6.94 -7.78 3.50
C TYR A 19 -7.24 -6.41 2.88
N CYS A 20 -6.44 -5.98 1.89
CA CYS A 20 -6.63 -4.71 1.20
C CYS A 20 -7.96 -4.65 0.42
N ARG A 21 -8.42 -5.78 -0.14
CA ARG A 21 -9.75 -5.87 -0.79
C ARG A 21 -10.88 -5.66 0.22
N ASN A 22 -10.77 -6.24 1.40
CA ASN A 22 -11.79 -6.13 2.45
C ASN A 22 -11.78 -4.75 3.13
N TYR A 23 -10.60 -4.16 3.30
CA TYR A 23 -10.38 -2.84 3.90
C TYR A 23 -10.19 -1.74 2.85
N ASN A 24 -11.02 -1.77 1.80
CA ASN A 24 -10.93 -0.81 0.71
C ASN A 24 -11.64 0.52 1.01
N VAL A 25 -11.42 1.53 0.17
CA VAL A 25 -12.02 2.87 0.32
C VAL A 25 -13.55 2.89 0.38
N LYS A 26 -14.23 1.92 -0.26
CA LYS A 26 -15.70 1.81 -0.25
C LYS A 26 -16.23 1.21 1.06
N SER A 27 -15.40 0.46 1.80
CA SER A 27 -15.73 -0.08 3.14
C SER A 27 -15.20 0.79 4.28
N GLY A 28 -14.68 1.99 3.98
CA GLY A 28 -14.14 2.93 4.98
C GLY A 28 -12.67 2.70 5.32
N GLY A 29 -11.96 1.85 4.56
CA GLY A 29 -10.51 1.71 4.66
C GLY A 29 -9.76 2.67 3.74
N ILE A 30 -8.46 2.40 3.52
CA ILE A 30 -7.55 3.30 2.78
C ILE A 30 -7.02 2.70 1.47
N PHE A 31 -7.42 1.47 1.14
CA PHE A 31 -6.83 0.73 0.02
C PHE A 31 -7.70 0.76 -1.23
N GLU A 32 -7.06 0.80 -2.39
CA GLU A 32 -7.67 0.45 -3.67
C GLU A 32 -6.86 -0.69 -4.28
N VAL A 33 -7.54 -1.76 -4.70
CA VAL A 33 -6.90 -2.97 -5.22
C VAL A 33 -7.31 -3.15 -6.68
N TYR A 34 -6.32 -3.20 -7.55
CA TYR A 34 -6.47 -3.40 -8.99
C TYR A 34 -5.74 -4.67 -9.41
N PRO A 35 -6.46 -5.78 -9.64
CA PRO A 35 -5.86 -6.97 -10.24
C PRO A 35 -5.57 -6.73 -11.72
N ASP A 36 -4.59 -7.47 -12.25
CA ASP A 36 -4.47 -7.69 -13.69
C ASP A 36 -5.56 -8.65 -14.20
N PRO A 37 -5.75 -8.81 -15.52
CA PRO A 37 -6.83 -9.62 -16.08
C PRO A 37 -6.83 -11.09 -15.62
N ASP A 38 -5.67 -11.64 -15.30
CA ASP A 38 -5.50 -13.03 -14.88
C ASP A 38 -5.54 -13.19 -13.34
N GLU A 39 -5.72 -12.11 -12.58
CA GLU A 39 -5.63 -12.06 -11.11
C GLU A 39 -4.35 -12.68 -10.54
N ILE A 40 -3.23 -12.48 -11.23
CA ILE A 40 -1.90 -12.95 -10.82
C ILE A 40 -1.15 -11.80 -10.14
N LEU A 41 -1.31 -10.58 -10.65
CA LEU A 41 -0.63 -9.37 -10.23
C LEU A 41 -1.64 -8.38 -9.67
N PHE A 42 -1.30 -7.76 -8.54
CA PHE A 42 -2.18 -6.81 -7.88
C PHE A 42 -1.45 -5.49 -7.63
N MET A 43 -1.95 -4.42 -8.22
CA MET A 43 -1.56 -3.06 -7.84
C MET A 43 -2.44 -2.60 -6.68
N ILE A 44 -1.80 -2.16 -5.59
CA ILE A 44 -2.48 -1.66 -4.40
C ILE A 44 -2.11 -0.21 -4.20
N ILE A 45 -3.09 0.68 -4.30
CA ILE A 45 -2.96 2.10 -3.96
C ILE A 45 -3.29 2.26 -2.48
N VAL A 46 -2.42 2.98 -1.77
CA VAL A 46 -2.62 3.37 -0.38
C VAL A 46 -2.96 4.86 -0.35
N ASN A 47 -4.10 5.19 0.23
CA ASN A 47 -4.55 6.57 0.38
C ASN A 47 -4.21 7.14 1.77
N SER A 48 -4.02 8.45 1.84
CA SER A 48 -3.88 9.17 3.11
C SER A 48 -5.17 9.14 3.91
N CYS A 49 -5.08 8.95 5.22
CA CYS A 49 -6.23 9.08 6.10
C CYS A 49 -6.24 10.49 6.71
N SER A 50 -7.08 11.39 6.18
CA SER A 50 -7.26 12.73 6.73
C SER A 50 -8.61 12.80 7.43
N GLU A 51 -8.61 12.78 8.77
CA GLU A 51 -9.79 13.10 9.59
C GLU A 51 -10.15 14.61 9.50
N THR A 52 -9.25 15.43 8.97
CA THR A 52 -9.35 16.89 8.92
C THR A 52 -9.89 17.44 7.60
N ASP A 53 -10.10 16.62 6.58
CA ASP A 53 -10.71 17.07 5.32
C ASP A 53 -12.23 16.84 5.36
N PRO A 54 -13.06 17.90 5.45
CA PRO A 54 -14.52 17.76 5.49
C PRO A 54 -15.11 17.09 4.25
N ASN A 55 -14.35 17.02 3.14
CA ASN A 55 -14.77 16.35 1.91
C ASN A 55 -14.35 14.86 1.85
N HIS A 56 -13.69 14.32 2.90
CA HIS A 56 -13.14 12.95 2.92
C HIS A 56 -12.37 12.60 1.64
N GLN A 57 -11.69 13.59 1.04
CA GLN A 57 -11.04 13.38 -0.24
C GLN A 57 -9.74 12.62 0.00
N LEU A 58 -9.82 11.29 -0.11
CA LEU A 58 -8.68 10.39 -0.06
C LEU A 58 -7.67 10.82 -1.12
N ARG A 59 -6.44 11.11 -0.70
CA ARG A 59 -5.33 11.44 -1.60
C ARG A 59 -4.44 10.22 -1.74
N PRO A 60 -4.11 9.78 -2.96
CA PRO A 60 -3.21 8.65 -3.15
C PRO A 60 -1.84 9.03 -2.59
N LEU A 61 -1.39 8.25 -1.62
CA LEU A 61 -0.11 8.44 -0.96
C LEU A 61 1.00 7.71 -1.72
N GLY A 62 0.69 6.54 -2.24
CA GLY A 62 1.57 5.78 -3.12
C GLY A 62 0.97 4.42 -3.45
N ALA A 63 1.74 3.60 -4.17
CA ALA A 63 1.33 2.27 -4.56
C ALA A 63 2.43 1.24 -4.30
N PHE A 64 2.00 0.01 -4.09
CA PHE A 64 2.85 -1.17 -4.12
C PHE A 64 2.20 -2.27 -4.95
N TYR A 65 3.01 -3.20 -5.41
CA TYR A 65 2.57 -4.22 -6.34
C TYR A 65 2.91 -5.59 -5.78
N CYS A 66 1.92 -6.46 -5.75
CA CYS A 66 2.08 -7.85 -5.38
C CYS A 66 2.26 -8.68 -6.65
N ASN A 67 3.24 -9.58 -6.62
CA ASN A 67 3.60 -10.51 -7.68
C ASN A 67 4.12 -9.89 -8.99
N TYR A 68 4.42 -8.58 -9.01
CA TYR A 68 4.85 -7.87 -10.23
C TYR A 68 6.14 -8.44 -10.85
N SER A 69 7.16 -8.70 -10.02
CA SER A 69 8.45 -9.26 -10.47
C SER A 69 8.55 -10.77 -10.27
N GLY A 70 7.46 -11.42 -9.83
CA GLY A 70 7.41 -12.86 -9.57
C GLY A 70 6.53 -13.21 -8.36
N PRO A 71 6.08 -14.46 -8.22
CA PRO A 71 5.22 -14.89 -7.10
C PRO A 71 5.86 -14.61 -5.73
N GLY A 72 5.09 -14.04 -4.81
CA GLY A 72 5.55 -13.72 -3.46
C GLY A 72 6.39 -12.44 -3.34
N VAL A 73 6.59 -11.71 -4.45
CA VAL A 73 7.39 -10.49 -4.48
C VAL A 73 6.50 -9.26 -4.31
N ILE A 74 6.85 -8.39 -3.38
CA ILE A 74 6.23 -7.07 -3.20
C ILE A 74 7.20 -6.02 -3.72
N THR A 75 6.78 -5.30 -4.76
CA THR A 75 7.56 -4.21 -5.35
C THR A 75 6.92 -2.86 -5.04
N ILE A 76 7.74 -1.82 -5.02
CA ILE A 76 7.33 -0.43 -4.91
C ILE A 76 7.94 0.35 -6.06
N GLU A 77 7.37 1.50 -6.38
CA GLU A 77 8.02 2.44 -7.29
C GLU A 77 9.19 3.12 -6.55
N ASP A 78 10.39 2.95 -7.09
CA ASP A 78 11.62 3.60 -6.66
C ASP A 78 11.72 5.02 -7.22
N GLU A 79 12.42 5.86 -6.47
CA GLU A 79 12.71 7.24 -6.82
C GLU A 79 13.57 7.29 -8.09
N ASP A 80 13.22 8.17 -9.04
CA ASP A 80 14.21 8.59 -10.04
C ASP A 80 15.17 9.56 -9.35
N PRO A 81 16.47 9.21 -9.18
CA PRO A 81 17.43 10.06 -8.49
C PRO A 81 17.70 11.39 -9.21
N HIS A 82 17.22 11.58 -10.45
CA HIS A 82 17.38 12.81 -11.23
C HIS A 82 16.17 13.75 -11.14
N PHE A 83 15.11 13.36 -10.42
CA PHE A 83 13.87 14.11 -10.37
C PHE A 83 13.74 14.87 -9.03
N ASP A 84 14.05 16.17 -9.06
CA ASP A 84 14.16 17.13 -7.94
C ASP A 84 12.85 17.45 -7.18
N GLY A 85 11.85 16.56 -7.25
CA GLY A 85 10.59 16.80 -6.55
C GLY A 85 10.63 16.23 -5.12
N ALA A 86 10.93 17.15 -4.20
CA ALA A 86 10.39 17.35 -2.86
C ALA A 86 10.48 16.21 -1.82
N GLU A 87 10.92 16.58 -0.61
CA GLU A 87 10.88 15.74 0.62
C GLU A 87 9.55 15.03 0.87
N SER A 88 8.43 15.56 0.36
CA SER A 88 7.11 14.94 0.46
C SER A 88 7.07 13.53 -0.13
N ARG A 89 7.76 13.28 -1.26
CA ARG A 89 7.78 11.95 -1.88
C ARG A 89 8.62 10.92 -1.13
N LYS A 90 9.71 11.34 -0.48
CA LYS A 90 10.50 10.48 0.43
C LYS A 90 9.65 9.98 1.60
N ARG A 91 8.81 10.87 2.16
CA ARG A 91 7.87 10.53 3.24
C ARG A 91 6.83 9.51 2.77
N HIS A 92 6.35 9.65 1.53
CA HIS A 92 5.38 8.73 0.96
C HIS A 92 5.95 7.32 0.78
N VAL A 93 7.16 7.16 0.22
CA VAL A 93 7.80 5.84 0.08
C VAL A 93 8.00 5.16 1.43
N ALA A 94 8.46 5.91 2.44
CA ALA A 94 8.63 5.39 3.80
C ALA A 94 7.30 4.91 4.41
N ALA A 95 6.21 5.65 4.15
CA ALA A 95 4.89 5.26 4.60
C ALA A 95 4.38 3.98 3.92
N ILE A 96 4.57 3.84 2.60
CA ILE A 96 4.20 2.62 1.86
C ILE A 96 4.95 1.41 2.41
N LYS A 97 6.27 1.56 2.64
CA LYS A 97 7.09 0.52 3.27
C LYS A 97 6.55 0.11 4.64
N GLN A 98 6.21 1.09 5.48
CA GLN A 98 5.63 0.84 6.80
C GLN A 98 4.27 0.13 6.72
N VAL A 99 3.41 0.52 5.79
CA VAL A 99 2.12 -0.14 5.55
C VAL A 99 2.32 -1.60 5.15
N ILE A 100 3.26 -1.89 4.25
CA ILE A 100 3.59 -3.26 3.84
C ILE A 100 4.09 -4.09 5.04
N ASP A 101 5.02 -3.56 5.83
CA ASP A 101 5.56 -4.26 7.01
C ASP A 101 4.44 -4.55 8.04
N ILE A 102 3.50 -3.62 8.24
CA ILE A 102 2.33 -3.82 9.11
C ILE A 102 1.38 -4.88 8.54
N LEU A 103 1.07 -4.85 7.25
CA LEU A 103 0.19 -5.82 6.60
C LEU A 103 0.76 -7.25 6.67
N LEU A 104 2.07 -7.39 6.47
CA LEU A 104 2.77 -8.66 6.64
C LEU A 104 2.64 -9.19 8.07
N LYS A 105 2.88 -8.32 9.06
CA LYS A 105 2.91 -8.70 10.48
C LYS A 105 1.53 -8.89 11.11
N GLU A 106 0.54 -8.09 10.70
CA GLU A 106 -0.72 -7.93 11.43
C GLU A 106 -1.97 -8.09 10.56
N GLY A 107 -1.84 -8.09 9.22
CA GLY A 107 -2.95 -8.12 8.25
C GLY A 107 -3.65 -9.47 8.13
N PHE A 108 -4.04 -10.08 9.25
CA PHE A 108 -4.73 -11.36 9.27
C PHE A 108 -6.25 -11.17 9.09
N PRO A 109 -6.98 -12.18 8.59
CA PRO A 109 -8.43 -12.11 8.49
C PRO A 109 -9.08 -11.75 9.83
N GLY A 110 -9.96 -10.75 9.83
CA GLY A 110 -10.69 -10.31 11.03
C GLY A 110 -9.95 -9.30 11.92
N THR A 111 -8.71 -8.93 11.62
CA THR A 111 -8.01 -7.85 12.35
C THR A 111 -8.42 -6.48 11.81
N HIS A 112 -8.59 -5.50 12.70
CA HIS A 112 -8.79 -4.10 12.33
C HIS A 112 -7.50 -3.32 12.59
N ILE A 113 -6.75 -2.98 11.55
CA ILE A 113 -5.54 -2.17 11.67
C ILE A 113 -5.89 -0.68 11.55
N SER A 114 -5.57 0.10 12.59
CA SER A 114 -5.67 1.57 12.55
C SER A 114 -4.44 2.14 11.82
N PHE A 115 -4.64 2.63 10.60
CA PHE A 115 -3.61 3.35 9.86
C PHE A 115 -3.58 4.86 10.19
N ASN A 116 -4.56 5.36 10.96
CA ASN A 116 -4.69 6.79 11.32
C ASN A 116 -3.58 7.27 12.27
N ASP A 117 -2.97 6.33 13.02
CA ASP A 117 -1.89 6.61 13.97
C ASP A 117 -0.52 6.71 13.30
N LEU A 118 -0.42 6.35 12.02
CA LEU A 118 0.81 6.45 11.26
C LEU A 118 1.06 7.90 10.89
N ARG A 119 2.00 8.55 11.60
CA ARG A 119 2.47 9.91 11.30
C ARG A 119 2.92 10.09 9.84
N THR A 120 3.34 9.00 9.20
CA THR A 120 3.79 8.93 7.81
C THR A 120 2.65 8.98 6.79
N LEU A 121 1.40 8.72 7.21
CA LEU A 121 0.20 8.77 6.38
C LEU A 121 -0.61 10.07 6.55
N LYS A 122 -0.20 10.96 7.45
CA LYS A 122 -0.81 12.29 7.62
C LYS A 122 -0.30 13.21 6.51
N ALA A 123 -1.21 13.66 5.64
CA ALA A 123 -0.93 14.59 4.54
C ALA A 123 -0.57 15.99 5.03
#